data_AF-A0A1V1SQ65-F1
#
_entry.id   AF-A0A1V1SQ65-F1
#
_cell.length_a   1.000
_cell.length_b   1.000
_cell.length_c   1.000
_cell.angle_alpha   90.00
_cell.angle_beta   90.00
_cell.angle_gamma   90.00
#
_symmetry.space_group_name_H-M   'P 1'
#
loop_
_entity.id
_entity.type
_entity.pdbx_description
1 polymer ?
#
loop_
_entity_poly.entity_id
_entity_poly.type
_entity_poly.pdbx_seq_one_letter_code
_entity_poly.pdbx_strand_id
1 'polypeptide(L)'
;MRQDEVLYRIADKVKNFAVIYLCDNEQVPDFNVMYELYDPMTIMFFFRNKLIMVDLGSGNNNKLNFVLEDKQELVDIIETVYRGAKKGRGLVVSPKDYSTRYRY
;
A
#
# COMPACT_ATOMS: atom_id res chain seq x y z
N MET A 1 8.19 10.27 6.57
CA MET A 1 7.86 10.49 7.99
C MET A 1 6.37 10.48 8.32
N ARG A 2 5.51 11.34 7.73
CA ARG A 2 4.06 11.34 8.03
C ARG A 2 3.39 9.97 7.85
N GLN A 3 3.66 9.31 6.71
CA GLN A 3 3.12 7.99 6.42
C GLN A 3 3.68 6.90 7.37
N ASP A 4 4.96 7.01 7.75
CA ASP A 4 5.61 6.06 8.66
C ASP A 4 4.96 6.09 10.05
N GLU A 5 4.54 7.26 10.53
CA GLU A 5 3.82 7.38 11.79
C GLU A 5 2.44 6.70 11.74
N VAL A 6 1.73 6.83 10.61
CA VAL A 6 0.44 6.13 10.40
C VAL A 6 0.67 4.61 10.42
N LEU A 7 1.67 4.12 9.68
CA LEU A 7 2.05 2.72 9.62
C LEU A 7 2.42 2.16 11.01
N TYR A 8 3.23 2.90 11.77
CA TYR A 8 3.61 2.55 13.13
C TYR A 8 2.39 2.39 14.04
N ARG A 9 1.44 3.33 13.98
CA ARG A 9 0.22 3.31 14.80
C ARG A 9 -0.76 2.20 14.45
N ILE A 10 -0.70 1.65 13.23
CA ILE A 10 -1.57 0.54 12.81
C ILE A 10 -0.88 -0.84 12.88
N ALA A 11 0.45 -0.88 13.04
CA ALA A 11 1.22 -2.13 13.02
C ALA A 11 0.66 -3.19 13.98
N ASP A 12 0.34 -2.80 15.21
CA ASP A 12 -0.26 -3.71 16.20
C ASP A 12 -1.66 -4.18 15.85
N LYS A 13 -2.44 -3.37 15.14
CA LYS A 13 -3.81 -3.71 14.74
C LYS A 13 -3.83 -4.74 13.61
N VAL A 14 -2.85 -4.69 12.72
CA VAL A 14 -2.80 -5.56 11.52
C VAL A 14 -1.89 -6.78 11.68
N LYS A 15 -1.16 -6.91 12.79
CA LYS A 15 -0.14 -7.97 13.03
C LYS A 15 -0.61 -9.41 12.81
N ASN A 16 -1.91 -9.68 12.95
CA ASN A 16 -2.47 -11.02 12.77
C ASN A 16 -2.57 -11.43 11.28
N PHE A 17 -2.51 -10.48 10.34
CA PHE A 17 -2.73 -10.72 8.91
C PHE A 17 -1.81 -9.94 7.98
N ALA A 18 -1.02 -8.99 8.48
CA ALA A 18 -0.02 -8.25 7.73
C ALA A 18 1.21 -7.93 8.60
N VAL A 19 2.33 -7.73 7.94
CA VAL A 19 3.58 -7.26 8.54
C VAL A 19 4.06 -6.07 7.73
N ILE A 20 4.62 -5.07 8.41
CA ILE A 20 5.06 -3.81 7.81
C ILE A 20 6.58 -3.75 7.88
N TYR A 21 7.22 -3.45 6.75
CA TYR A 21 8.65 -3.18 6.65
C TYR A 21 8.86 -1.79 6.06
N LEU A 22 9.93 -1.13 6.49
CA LEU A 22 10.42 0.10 5.88
C LEU A 22 11.65 -0.24 5.05
N CYS A 23 11.72 0.33 3.85
CA CYS A 23 12.86 0.17 2.94
C CYS A 23 13.29 1.57 2.49
N ASP A 24 14.59 1.85 2.62
CA ASP A 24 15.22 3.07 2.12
C ASP A 24 15.71 2.81 0.69
N ASN A 25 15.20 3.60 -0.26
CA ASN A 25 15.48 3.45 -1.69
C ASN A 25 16.88 3.96 -2.10
N GLU A 26 17.55 4.74 -1.25
CA GLU A 26 18.94 5.13 -1.44
C GLU A 26 19.88 4.02 -0.98
N GLN A 27 19.51 3.29 0.08
CA GLN A 27 20.29 2.16 0.59
C GLN A 27 20.09 0.89 -0.24
N VAL A 28 18.88 0.67 -0.77
CA VAL A 28 18.53 -0.51 -1.59
C VAL A 28 17.94 -0.06 -2.93
N PRO A 29 18.79 0.39 -3.88
CA PRO A 29 18.31 0.97 -5.14
C PRO A 29 17.88 -0.06 -6.20
N ASP A 30 18.16 -1.35 -5.98
CA ASP A 30 17.96 -2.44 -6.96
C ASP A 30 16.53 -2.53 -7.50
N PHE A 31 15.56 -2.11 -6.71
CA PHE A 31 14.14 -2.16 -7.05
C PHE A 31 13.59 -0.89 -7.69
N ASN A 32 14.37 0.20 -7.73
CA ASN A 32 13.88 1.52 -8.16
C ASN A 32 13.43 1.52 -9.62
N VAL A 33 14.20 0.90 -10.51
CA VAL A 33 13.82 0.78 -11.93
C VAL A 33 12.69 -0.23 -12.11
N MET A 34 12.75 -1.37 -11.40
CA MET A 34 11.77 -2.46 -11.56
C MET A 34 10.36 -2.05 -11.13
N TYR A 35 10.24 -1.31 -10.03
CA TYR A 35 8.95 -0.84 -9.50
C TYR A 35 8.70 0.64 -9.74
N GLU A 36 9.54 1.31 -10.54
CA GLU A 36 9.44 2.73 -10.88
C GLU A 36 9.36 3.65 -9.63
N LEU A 37 10.21 3.41 -8.63
CA LEU A 37 10.18 4.10 -7.33
C LEU A 37 10.75 5.53 -7.41
N TYR A 38 10.05 6.40 -8.14
CA TYR A 38 10.43 7.81 -8.34
C TYR A 38 9.66 8.79 -7.43
N ASP A 39 8.56 8.33 -6.84
CA ASP A 39 7.78 9.11 -5.90
C ASP A 39 8.51 9.24 -4.54
N PRO A 40 8.30 10.32 -3.77
CA PRO A 40 8.92 10.50 -2.45
C PRO A 40 8.59 9.40 -1.43
N MET A 41 7.48 8.68 -1.65
CA MET A 41 7.10 7.52 -0.87
C MET A 41 6.28 6.57 -1.73
N THR A 42 6.40 5.27 -1.46
CA THR A 42 5.58 4.24 -2.11
C THR A 42 5.26 3.13 -1.12
N ILE A 43 4.00 2.69 -1.07
CA ILE A 43 3.60 1.47 -0.37
C ILE A 43 3.23 0.42 -1.40
N MET A 44 3.80 -0.78 -1.25
CA MET A 44 3.54 -1.94 -2.09
C MET A 44 3.04 -3.09 -1.22
N PHE A 45 2.15 -3.92 -1.76
CA PHE A 45 1.57 -5.04 -1.05
C PHE A 45 2.05 -6.35 -1.64
N PHE A 46 2.63 -7.22 -0.82
CA PHE A 46 3.09 -8.54 -1.25
C PHE A 46 2.36 -9.64 -0.48
N PHE A 47 1.97 -10.70 -1.18
CA PHE A 47 1.41 -11.90 -0.57
C PHE A 47 1.94 -13.15 -1.26
N ARG A 48 2.61 -14.05 -0.51
CA ARG A 48 3.20 -15.29 -1.03
C ARG A 48 4.08 -15.06 -2.27
N ASN A 49 5.03 -14.12 -2.16
CA ASN A 49 5.97 -13.73 -3.22
C ASN A 49 5.30 -13.16 -4.51
N LYS A 50 4.08 -12.64 -4.39
CA LYS A 50 3.39 -11.96 -5.50
C LYS A 50 3.04 -10.53 -5.08
N LEU A 51 3.29 -9.58 -5.97
CA LEU A 51 2.78 -8.22 -5.86
C LEU A 51 1.25 -8.27 -6.01
N ILE A 52 0.54 -7.64 -5.08
CA ILE A 52 -0.91 -7.50 -5.09
C ILE A 52 -1.24 -6.08 -5.50
N MET A 53 -1.90 -5.94 -6.65
CA MET A 53 -2.37 -4.65 -7.14
C MET A 53 -3.62 -4.21 -6.39
N VAL A 54 -3.72 -2.91 -6.11
CA VAL A 54 -4.86 -2.30 -5.43
C VAL A 54 -5.41 -1.19 -6.32
N ASP A 55 -6.62 -1.36 -6.81
CA ASP A 55 -7.35 -0.30 -7.50
C ASP A 55 -7.86 0.71 -6.48
N LEU A 56 -7.23 1.89 -6.46
CA LEU A 56 -7.54 3.02 -5.60
C LEU A 56 -8.30 4.14 -6.36
N GLY A 57 -8.58 3.95 -7.66
CA GLY A 57 -9.10 5.01 -8.53
C GLY A 57 -8.09 6.12 -8.88
N SER A 58 -6.82 5.97 -8.49
CA SER A 58 -5.72 6.90 -8.83
C SER A 58 -5.14 6.68 -10.23
N GLY A 59 -5.49 5.57 -10.89
CA GLY A 59 -4.91 5.11 -12.16
C GLY A 59 -3.63 4.28 -12.01
N ASN A 60 -2.98 4.29 -10.84
CA ASN A 60 -1.84 3.42 -10.53
C ASN A 60 -2.22 2.34 -9.53
N ASN A 61 -2.26 1.10 -9.98
CA ASN A 61 -2.69 -0.03 -9.15
C ASN A 61 -1.51 -0.81 -8.54
N ASN A 62 -0.28 -0.55 -8.96
CA ASN A 62 0.89 -1.32 -8.53
C ASN A 62 1.41 -0.88 -7.16
N LYS A 63 1.17 0.38 -6.80
CA LYS A 63 1.67 1.02 -5.59
C LYS A 63 0.76 2.17 -5.17
N LEU A 64 0.75 2.43 -3.87
CA LEU A 64 0.14 3.62 -3.29
C LEU A 64 1.24 4.67 -3.09
N ASN A 65 1.15 5.80 -3.79
CA ASN A 65 2.20 6.83 -3.85
C ASN A 65 1.80 8.17 -3.16
N PHE A 66 0.75 8.15 -2.33
CA PHE A 66 0.24 9.33 -1.64
C PHE A 66 0.06 9.08 -0.15
N VAL A 67 0.03 10.13 0.66
CA VAL A 67 -0.14 10.00 2.12
C VAL A 67 -1.60 9.70 2.46
N LEU A 68 -1.86 8.65 3.23
CA LEU A 68 -3.17 8.37 3.85
C LEU A 68 -3.13 8.85 5.30
N GLU A 69 -3.91 9.89 5.61
CA GLU A 69 -3.94 10.47 6.96
C GLU A 69 -4.85 9.67 7.91
N ASP A 70 -5.91 9.05 7.39
CA ASP A 70 -6.78 8.19 8.18
C ASP A 70 -6.16 6.79 8.34
N LYS A 71 -5.97 6.42 9.60
CA LYS A 71 -5.46 5.11 10.00
C LYS A 71 -6.42 4.00 9.64
N GLN A 72 -7.73 4.26 9.74
CA GLN A 72 -8.74 3.23 9.48
C GLN A 72 -8.79 2.89 8.00
N GLU A 73 -8.70 3.89 7.12
CA GLU A 73 -8.59 3.68 5.67
C GLU A 73 -7.43 2.75 5.30
N LEU A 74 -6.25 2.95 5.91
CA LEU A 74 -5.11 2.10 5.64
C LEU A 74 -5.31 0.66 6.17
N VAL A 75 -5.95 0.50 7.33
CA VAL A 75 -6.31 -0.83 7.86
C VAL A 75 -7.30 -1.54 6.93
N ASP A 76 -8.33 -0.84 6.45
CA ASP A 76 -9.36 -1.39 5.57
C ASP A 76 -8.77 -1.82 4.21
N ILE A 77 -7.81 -1.06 3.69
CA ILE A 77 -7.05 -1.43 2.48
C ILE A 77 -6.25 -2.71 2.73
N ILE A 78 -5.46 -2.78 3.82
CA ILE A 78 -4.66 -3.97 4.14
C ILE A 78 -5.55 -5.20 4.33
N GLU A 79 -6.70 -5.06 4.99
CA GLU A 79 -7.66 -6.14 5.15
C GLU A 79 -8.22 -6.60 3.80
N THR A 80 -8.55 -5.66 2.92
CA THR A 80 -9.06 -5.94 1.57
C THR A 80 -8.02 -6.69 0.72
N VAL A 81 -6.76 -6.26 0.78
CA VAL A 81 -5.61 -6.95 0.18
C VAL A 81 -5.50 -8.37 0.71
N TYR A 82 -5.51 -8.56 2.04
CA TYR A 82 -5.40 -9.88 2.65
C TYR A 82 -6.54 -10.81 2.23
N ARG A 83 -7.80 -10.32 2.29
CA ARG A 83 -8.99 -11.10 1.89
C ARG A 83 -8.97 -11.47 0.40
N GLY A 84 -8.56 -10.55 -0.46
CA GLY A 84 -8.48 -10.78 -1.90
C GLY A 84 -7.34 -11.71 -2.30
N ALA A 85 -6.14 -11.48 -1.74
CA ALA A 85 -4.96 -12.31 -1.99
C ALA A 85 -5.13 -13.73 -1.46
N LYS A 86 -5.78 -13.93 -0.31
CA LYS A 86 -6.14 -15.26 0.21
C LYS A 86 -7.07 -16.04 -0.72
N LYS A 87 -7.88 -15.35 -1.52
CA LYS A 87 -8.73 -15.93 -2.58
C LYS A 87 -8.00 -16.10 -3.92
N GLY A 88 -6.70 -15.81 -3.98
CA GLY A 88 -5.89 -15.93 -5.19
C GLY A 88 -6.00 -14.77 -6.18
N ARG A 89 -6.61 -13.63 -5.78
CA ARG A 89 -6.71 -12.45 -6.64
C ARG A 89 -5.39 -11.68 -6.64
N GLY A 90 -4.89 -11.34 -7.83
CA GLY A 90 -3.73 -10.46 -8.01
C GLY A 90 -4.07 -8.96 -8.06
N LEU A 91 -5.36 -8.63 -8.21
CA LEU A 91 -5.91 -7.28 -8.17
C LEU A 91 -7.07 -7.25 -7.18
N VAL A 92 -7.08 -6.27 -6.29
CA VAL A 92 -8.18 -5.99 -5.37
C VAL A 92 -8.66 -4.55 -5.56
N VAL A 93 -9.93 -4.30 -5.29
CA VAL A 93 -10.52 -2.96 -5.38
C VAL A 93 -10.62 -2.40 -3.97
N SER A 94 -10.10 -1.21 -3.75
CA SER A 94 -10.20 -0.49 -2.48
C SER A 94 -11.66 -0.28 -2.09
N PRO A 95 -12.02 -0.36 -0.80
CA PRO A 95 -13.36 -0.02 -0.32
C PRO A 95 -13.77 1.43 -0.61
N LYS A 96 -12.77 2.32 -0.76
CA LYS A 96 -12.95 3.74 -1.02
C LYS A 96 -12.25 4.15 -2.31
N ASP A 97 -12.91 5.01 -3.07
CA ASP A 97 -12.35 5.66 -4.26
C ASP A 97 -11.56 6.91 -3.86
N TYR A 98 -10.33 7.01 -4.34
CA TYR A 98 -9.43 8.16 -4.14
C TYR A 98 -9.25 8.99 -5.42
N SER A 99 -10.03 8.74 -6.48
CA SER A 99 -9.99 9.48 -7.76
C SER A 99 -10.26 10.99 -7.58
N THR A 100 -11.11 11.36 -6.62
CA THR A 100 -11.49 12.75 -6.33
C THR A 100 -10.54 13.44 -5.36
N ARG A 101 -9.48 12.77 -4.87
CA ARG A 101 -8.59 13.34 -3.87
C ARG A 101 -7.74 14.53 -4.38
N TYR A 102 -7.63 14.66 -5.70
CA TYR A 102 -7.05 15.84 -6.38
C TYR A 102 -8.10 16.87 -6.81
N ARG A 103 -9.39 16.62 -6.53
CA ARG A 103 -10.46 17.58 -6.80
C ARG A 103 -10.78 18.29 -5.48
N TYR A 104 -10.54 19.61 -5.50
CA TYR A 104 -10.76 20.63 -4.47
C TYR A 104 -9.58 20.90 -3.53
#